data_AF-A0A1A8E012-F1
#
_entry.id   AF-A0A1A8E012-F1
#
_cell.length_a   1.000
_cell.length_b   1.000
_cell.length_c   1.000
_cell.angle_alpha   90.00
_cell.angle_beta   90.00
_cell.angle_gamma   90.00
#
_symmetry.space_group_name_H-M   'P 1'
#
loop_
_entity.id
_entity.type
_entity.pdbx_description
1 polymer ?
#
loop_
_entity_poly.entity_id
_entity_poly.type
_entity_poly.pdbx_seq_one_letter_code
_entity_poly.pdbx_strand_id
1 'polypeptide(L)'
;TGLTKKSYVETVIKAIQRCKNEGVDIDVRFLVAIDRRNGTEVAMETVELAEEFMLSSGGLVVGIDLSGDPTVGHGRHLLPALERAKNCGLKLSLHLSEVPSQLEESDLLLNLPPDRIGHGTFLHPEMGGSQHLVDKVTKNNIPLELCLTSNVKGQTIPCYSKHHFRHWYQMGHPVVLCTDDKGVFC
;
A
#
# COMPACT_ATOMS: atom_id res chain seq x y z
N THR A 1 -23.60 18.24 -0.44
CA THR A 1 -22.22 18.52 -0.87
C THR A 1 -21.95 17.69 -2.12
N GLY A 2 -21.52 18.32 -3.23
CA GLY A 2 -21.46 17.70 -4.56
C GLY A 2 -20.06 17.27 -5.02
N LEU A 3 -19.18 16.93 -4.08
CA LEU A 3 -17.81 16.51 -4.40
C LEU A 3 -17.83 15.09 -4.94
N THR A 4 -17.43 14.91 -6.20
CA THR A 4 -17.27 13.59 -6.82
C THR A 4 -15.87 13.02 -6.55
N LYS A 5 -15.70 11.70 -6.62
CA LYS A 5 -14.38 11.03 -6.52
C LYS A 5 -13.35 11.68 -7.46
N LYS A 6 -13.77 11.95 -8.70
CA LYS A 6 -12.95 12.64 -9.70
C LYS A 6 -12.51 14.03 -9.24
N SER A 7 -13.45 14.88 -8.83
CA SER A 7 -13.13 16.23 -8.38
C SER A 7 -12.22 16.27 -7.15
N TYR A 8 -12.30 15.25 -6.28
CA TYR A 8 -11.39 15.09 -5.15
C TYR A 8 -9.96 14.80 -5.62
N VAL A 9 -9.77 13.78 -6.48
CA VAL A 9 -8.44 13.43 -7.02
C VAL A 9 -7.85 14.59 -7.81
N GLU A 10 -8.64 15.28 -8.65
CA GLU A 10 -8.18 16.49 -9.36
C GLU A 10 -7.69 17.58 -8.41
N THR A 11 -8.35 17.75 -7.27
CA THR A 11 -7.97 18.75 -6.27
C THR A 11 -6.62 18.42 -5.65
N VAL A 12 -6.37 17.15 -5.32
CA VAL A 12 -5.07 16.69 -4.80
C VAL A 12 -3.97 16.85 -5.85
N ILE A 13 -4.23 16.46 -7.10
CA ILE A 13 -3.29 16.63 -8.22
C ILE A 13 -2.91 18.10 -8.39
N LYS A 14 -3.90 19.02 -8.39
CA LYS A 14 -3.65 20.47 -8.49
C LYS A 14 -2.81 20.99 -7.32
N ALA A 15 -3.04 20.47 -6.11
CA ALA A 15 -2.23 20.84 -4.94
C ALA A 15 -0.76 20.41 -5.10
N ILE A 16 -0.53 19.16 -5.53
CA ILE A 16 0.83 18.65 -5.79
C ILE A 16 1.53 19.48 -6.89
N GLN A 17 0.83 19.80 -7.97
CA GLN A 17 1.36 20.64 -9.06
C GLN A 17 1.72 22.05 -8.58
N ARG A 18 0.92 22.64 -7.68
CA ARG A 18 1.23 23.94 -7.08
C ARG A 18 2.46 23.89 -6.17
N CYS A 19 2.59 22.83 -5.37
CA CYS A 19 3.74 22.65 -4.48
C CYS A 19 5.07 22.59 -5.25
N LYS A 20 5.09 22.06 -6.48
CA LYS A 20 6.28 22.11 -7.35
C LYS A 20 6.76 23.54 -7.63
N ASN A 21 5.87 24.53 -7.61
CA ASN A 21 6.23 25.93 -7.82
C ASN A 21 6.77 26.62 -6.56
N GLU A 22 6.75 25.94 -5.41
CA GLU A 22 7.28 26.47 -4.14
C GLU A 22 8.81 26.31 -4.04
N GLY A 23 9.45 25.65 -5.01
CA GLY A 23 10.92 25.52 -5.06
C GLY A 23 11.50 24.52 -4.05
N VAL A 24 10.67 23.61 -3.51
CA VAL A 24 11.12 22.51 -2.65
C VAL A 24 11.77 21.40 -3.47
N ASP A 25 12.89 20.85 -2.99
CA ASP A 25 13.57 19.69 -3.60
C ASP A 25 12.88 18.38 -3.18
N ILE A 26 11.61 18.23 -3.59
CA ILE A 26 10.77 17.07 -3.28
C ILE A 26 10.03 16.66 -4.55
N ASP A 27 10.23 15.42 -5.00
CA ASP A 27 9.41 14.83 -6.05
C ASP A 27 8.23 14.07 -5.46
N VAL A 28 7.02 14.46 -5.87
CA VAL A 28 5.77 13.88 -5.34
C VAL A 28 5.08 13.08 -6.43
N ARG A 29 4.68 11.85 -6.07
CA ARG A 29 3.83 10.96 -6.88
C ARG A 29 2.64 10.49 -6.05
N PHE A 30 1.56 10.13 -6.72
CA PHE A 30 0.29 9.82 -6.09
C PHE A 30 -0.18 8.41 -6.44
N LEU A 31 -0.64 7.70 -5.41
CA LEU A 31 -1.35 6.43 -5.52
C LEU A 31 -2.81 6.67 -5.15
N VAL A 32 -3.74 6.16 -5.96
CA VAL A 32 -5.17 6.21 -5.63
C VAL A 32 -5.51 4.97 -4.83
N ALA A 33 -6.12 5.14 -3.65
CA ALA A 33 -6.37 4.03 -2.72
C ALA A 33 -7.70 3.31 -3.01
N ILE A 34 -7.63 1.99 -3.11
CA ILE A 34 -8.77 1.08 -2.94
C ILE A 34 -8.91 0.83 -1.44
N ASP A 35 -10.06 1.24 -0.89
CA ASP A 35 -10.46 0.89 0.47
C ASP A 35 -11.25 -0.42 0.44
N ARG A 36 -10.73 -1.44 1.14
CA ARG A 36 -11.32 -2.78 1.26
C ARG A 36 -12.80 -2.77 1.67
N ARG A 37 -13.25 -1.76 2.41
CA ARG A 37 -14.61 -1.66 2.94
C ARG A 37 -15.67 -1.34 1.89
N ASN A 38 -15.28 -0.78 0.74
CA ASN A 38 -16.21 -0.23 -0.23
C ASN A 38 -16.65 -1.23 -1.32
N GLY A 39 -16.14 -2.46 -1.29
CA GLY A 39 -16.54 -3.52 -2.21
C GLY A 39 -15.89 -3.45 -3.59
N THR A 40 -16.21 -4.44 -4.43
CA THR A 40 -15.52 -4.71 -5.70
C THR A 40 -15.85 -3.72 -6.81
N GLU A 41 -17.09 -3.26 -6.88
CA GLU A 41 -17.51 -2.26 -7.87
C GLU A 41 -16.74 -0.97 -7.66
N VAL A 42 -16.66 -0.50 -6.41
CA VAL A 42 -15.89 0.69 -6.05
C VAL A 42 -14.40 0.47 -6.30
N ALA A 43 -13.86 -0.72 -6.05
CA ALA A 43 -12.47 -1.03 -6.38
C ALA A 43 -12.18 -0.89 -7.88
N MET A 44 -13.07 -1.38 -8.75
CA MET A 44 -12.93 -1.24 -10.21
C MET A 44 -13.02 0.22 -10.65
N GLU A 45 -14.00 0.98 -10.13
CA GLU A 45 -14.12 2.42 -10.40
C GLU A 45 -12.87 3.20 -9.98
N THR A 46 -12.24 2.82 -8.85
CA THR A 46 -11.00 3.44 -8.39
C THR A 46 -9.85 3.16 -9.37
N VAL A 47 -9.75 1.95 -9.91
CA VAL A 47 -8.74 1.60 -10.92
C VAL A 47 -8.96 2.37 -12.22
N GLU A 48 -10.21 2.49 -12.68
CA GLU A 48 -10.58 3.31 -13.84
C GLU A 48 -10.17 4.77 -13.67
N LEU A 49 -10.43 5.32 -12.49
CA LEU A 49 -10.08 6.70 -12.17
C LEU A 49 -8.56 6.90 -12.13
N ALA A 50 -7.83 5.96 -11.54
CA ALA A 50 -6.37 6.01 -11.49
C ALA A 50 -5.75 5.88 -12.89
N GLU A 51 -6.29 5.02 -13.75
CA GLU A 51 -5.89 4.86 -15.15
C GLU A 51 -6.11 6.18 -15.93
N GLU A 52 -7.27 6.80 -15.78
CA GLU A 52 -7.57 8.11 -16.40
C GLU A 52 -6.53 9.18 -15.98
N PHE A 53 -6.23 9.26 -14.68
CA PHE A 53 -5.28 10.25 -14.18
C PHE A 53 -3.83 9.91 -14.47
N MET A 54 -3.46 8.64 -14.56
CA MET A 54 -2.11 8.26 -15.00
C MET A 54 -1.83 8.82 -16.40
N LEU A 55 -2.80 8.74 -17.30
CA LEU A 55 -2.68 9.25 -18.67
C LEU A 55 -2.76 10.78 -18.77
N SER A 56 -3.52 11.44 -17.90
CA SER A 56 -3.81 12.88 -18.00
C SER A 56 -3.00 13.78 -17.06
N SER A 57 -2.34 13.23 -16.04
CA SER A 57 -1.63 14.02 -15.00
C SER A 57 -0.14 14.26 -15.27
N GLY A 58 0.37 13.85 -16.44
CA GLY A 58 1.79 13.96 -16.77
C GLY A 58 2.68 13.03 -15.92
N GLY A 59 2.18 11.83 -15.60
CA GLY A 59 2.90 10.83 -14.80
C GLY A 59 2.92 11.09 -13.30
N LEU A 60 2.03 11.94 -12.78
CA LEU A 60 1.92 12.22 -11.34
C LEU A 60 1.20 11.08 -10.60
N VAL A 61 0.10 10.58 -11.16
CA VAL A 61 -0.57 9.36 -10.68
C VAL A 61 0.16 8.16 -11.26
N VAL A 62 0.67 7.28 -10.39
CA VAL A 62 1.57 6.19 -10.78
C VAL A 62 1.05 4.81 -10.42
N GLY A 63 -0.02 4.72 -9.64
CA GLY A 63 -0.47 3.42 -9.17
C GLY A 63 -1.67 3.43 -8.24
N ILE A 64 -1.90 2.25 -7.69
CA ILE A 64 -2.94 1.91 -6.73
C ILE A 64 -2.30 1.54 -5.41
N ASP A 65 -2.93 1.99 -4.33
CA ASP A 65 -2.74 1.43 -3.00
C ASP A 65 -3.95 0.55 -2.63
N LEU A 66 -3.73 -0.60 -2.00
CA LEU A 66 -4.80 -1.38 -1.36
C LEU A 66 -4.67 -1.25 0.15
N SER A 67 -5.64 -0.61 0.79
CA SER A 67 -5.66 -0.29 2.22
C SER A 67 -7.07 -0.40 2.79
N GLY A 68 -7.33 0.20 3.95
CA GLY A 68 -8.57 0.04 4.70
C GLY A 68 -8.56 -1.21 5.58
N ASP A 69 -9.73 -1.61 6.08
CA ASP A 69 -9.84 -2.68 7.08
C ASP A 69 -9.63 -4.09 6.43
N PRO A 70 -8.54 -4.81 6.76
CA PRO A 70 -8.26 -6.14 6.21
C PRO A 70 -9.16 -7.25 6.79
N THR A 71 -10.06 -6.93 7.73
CA THR A 71 -11.05 -7.88 8.25
C THR A 71 -12.38 -7.84 7.48
N VAL A 72 -12.55 -6.87 6.58
CA VAL A 72 -13.77 -6.69 5.79
C VAL A 72 -13.62 -7.27 4.39
N GLY A 73 -14.55 -8.15 4.02
CA GLY A 73 -14.54 -8.82 2.72
C GLY A 73 -13.43 -9.86 2.59
N HIS A 74 -13.10 -10.20 1.35
CA HIS A 74 -12.01 -11.13 1.04
C HIS A 74 -11.17 -10.57 -0.10
N GLY A 75 -9.84 -10.53 0.06
CA GLY A 75 -8.92 -10.02 -0.96
C GLY A 75 -9.06 -10.70 -2.33
N ARG A 76 -9.55 -11.95 -2.36
CA ARG A 76 -9.88 -12.65 -3.62
C ARG A 76 -10.85 -11.87 -4.52
N HIS A 77 -11.77 -11.12 -3.93
CA HIS A 77 -12.76 -10.34 -4.67
C HIS A 77 -12.14 -9.08 -5.30
N LEU A 78 -10.99 -8.63 -4.80
CA LEU A 78 -10.27 -7.45 -5.29
C LEU A 78 -9.27 -7.80 -6.40
N LEU A 79 -8.93 -9.08 -6.59
CA LEU A 79 -8.00 -9.55 -7.63
C LEU A 79 -8.33 -9.02 -9.03
N PRO A 80 -9.59 -9.01 -9.51
CA PRO A 80 -9.89 -8.48 -10.84
C PRO A 80 -9.52 -7.00 -11.01
N ALA A 81 -9.69 -6.19 -9.96
CA ALA A 81 -9.31 -4.77 -9.97
C ALA A 81 -7.77 -4.62 -9.97
N LEU A 82 -7.08 -5.38 -9.12
CA LEU A 82 -5.61 -5.36 -9.04
C LEU A 82 -4.94 -5.87 -10.33
N GLU A 83 -5.47 -6.92 -10.93
CA GLU A 83 -5.01 -7.45 -12.23
C GLU A 83 -5.19 -6.41 -13.32
N ARG A 84 -6.35 -5.75 -13.39
CA ARG A 84 -6.57 -4.66 -14.34
C ARG A 84 -5.57 -3.52 -14.14
N ALA A 85 -5.38 -3.07 -12.91
CA ALA A 85 -4.41 -2.02 -12.60
C ALA A 85 -3.01 -2.37 -13.11
N LYS A 86 -2.55 -3.59 -12.84
CA LYS A 86 -1.26 -4.07 -13.35
C LYS A 86 -1.21 -4.11 -14.88
N ASN A 87 -2.28 -4.58 -15.52
CA ASN A 87 -2.37 -4.71 -16.98
C ASN A 87 -2.39 -3.35 -17.70
N CYS A 88 -2.93 -2.30 -17.09
CA CYS A 88 -2.88 -0.94 -17.64
C CYS A 88 -1.61 -0.17 -17.27
N GLY A 89 -0.68 -0.80 -16.54
CA GLY A 89 0.63 -0.23 -16.20
C GLY A 89 0.69 0.54 -14.89
N LEU A 90 -0.40 0.57 -14.12
CA LEU A 90 -0.40 1.12 -12.76
C LEU A 90 0.45 0.24 -11.83
N LYS A 91 1.24 0.90 -10.98
CA LYS A 91 2.00 0.24 -9.90
C LYS A 91 1.08 -0.20 -8.77
N LEU A 92 1.43 -1.29 -8.10
CA LEU A 92 0.68 -1.81 -6.95
C LEU A 92 1.47 -1.65 -5.65
N SER A 93 0.92 -0.93 -4.68
CA SER A 93 1.29 -1.04 -3.27
C SER A 93 0.15 -1.71 -2.52
N LEU A 94 0.42 -2.79 -1.79
CA LEU A 94 -0.63 -3.50 -1.04
C LEU A 94 -0.29 -3.53 0.44
N HIS A 95 -1.21 -3.10 1.29
CA HIS A 95 -1.13 -3.36 2.72
C HIS A 95 -1.41 -4.85 2.94
N LEU A 96 -0.38 -5.60 3.33
CA LEU A 96 -0.44 -7.04 3.58
C LEU A 96 0.10 -7.35 4.96
N SER A 97 -0.47 -8.37 5.61
CA SER A 97 0.03 -8.85 6.91
C SER A 97 0.26 -7.73 7.93
N GLU A 98 -0.60 -6.70 7.96
CA GLU A 98 -0.50 -5.59 8.92
C GLU A 98 -1.05 -6.00 10.29
N VAL A 99 -2.10 -6.83 10.29
CA VAL A 99 -2.74 -7.40 11.49
C VAL A 99 -2.56 -8.92 11.52
N PRO A 100 -2.75 -9.58 12.69
CA PRO A 100 -2.65 -11.03 12.80
C PRO A 100 -3.65 -11.78 11.89
N SER A 101 -3.40 -13.07 11.67
CA SER A 101 -4.33 -13.98 10.97
C SER A 101 -4.61 -13.66 9.49
N GLN A 102 -3.69 -12.95 8.82
CA GLN A 102 -3.80 -12.55 7.41
C GLN A 102 -3.01 -13.44 6.45
N LEU A 103 -2.60 -14.64 6.89
CA LEU A 103 -1.72 -15.54 6.12
C LEU A 103 -2.31 -15.94 4.76
N GLU A 104 -3.55 -16.42 4.74
CA GLU A 104 -4.22 -16.89 3.51
C GLU A 104 -4.38 -15.75 2.50
N GLU A 105 -4.84 -14.59 2.96
CA GLU A 105 -5.01 -13.44 2.09
C GLU A 105 -3.66 -12.92 1.56
N SER A 106 -2.65 -12.82 2.43
CA SER A 106 -1.32 -12.39 2.01
C SER A 106 -0.72 -13.36 0.99
N ASP A 107 -0.88 -14.66 1.20
CA ASP A 107 -0.41 -15.67 0.26
C ASP A 107 -1.09 -15.57 -1.11
N LEU A 108 -2.41 -15.36 -1.09
CA LEU A 108 -3.23 -15.16 -2.28
C LEU A 108 -2.80 -13.92 -3.06
N LEU A 109 -2.71 -12.76 -2.38
CA LEU A 109 -2.38 -11.50 -3.02
C LEU A 109 -0.93 -11.48 -3.52
N LEU A 110 0.00 -12.19 -2.87
CA LEU A 110 1.37 -12.35 -3.37
C LEU A 110 1.48 -13.22 -4.63
N ASN A 111 0.44 -13.96 -5.02
CA ASN A 111 0.40 -14.63 -6.32
C ASN A 111 0.23 -13.65 -7.49
N LEU A 112 -0.18 -12.41 -7.20
CA LEU A 112 -0.09 -11.25 -8.07
C LEU A 112 0.93 -10.27 -7.46
N PRO A 113 2.25 -10.49 -7.64
CA PRO A 113 3.27 -9.77 -6.89
C PRO A 113 3.09 -8.24 -7.03
N PRO A 114 2.91 -7.51 -5.91
CA PRO A 114 2.87 -6.06 -5.93
C PRO A 114 4.27 -5.47 -6.13
N ASP A 115 4.33 -4.20 -6.52
CA ASP A 115 5.61 -3.48 -6.63
C ASP A 115 6.18 -3.17 -5.24
N ARG A 116 5.33 -2.98 -4.22
CA ARG A 116 5.71 -2.78 -2.81
C ARG A 116 4.66 -3.35 -1.84
N ILE A 117 5.06 -3.58 -0.60
CA ILE A 117 4.16 -4.01 0.49
C ILE A 117 4.16 -2.97 1.59
N GLY A 118 2.96 -2.50 1.95
CA GLY A 118 2.69 -1.70 3.13
C GLY A 118 2.74 -2.54 4.40
N HIS A 119 3.47 -2.08 5.41
CA HIS A 119 3.72 -2.76 6.68
C HIS A 119 4.40 -4.12 6.54
N GLY A 120 3.65 -5.21 6.32
CA GLY A 120 4.20 -6.56 6.32
C GLY A 120 4.63 -7.06 7.71
N THR A 121 4.02 -6.53 8.77
CA THR A 121 4.35 -6.81 10.18
C THR A 121 4.34 -8.30 10.51
N PHE A 122 3.30 -9.00 10.06
CA PHE A 122 3.01 -10.41 10.33
C PHE A 122 3.47 -11.33 9.17
N LEU A 123 4.43 -10.90 8.33
CA LEU A 123 4.94 -11.73 7.22
C LEU A 123 5.86 -12.87 7.71
N HIS A 124 6.73 -12.58 8.68
CA HIS A 124 7.78 -13.52 9.10
C HIS A 124 7.36 -14.40 10.30
N PRO A 125 7.89 -15.62 10.43
CA PRO A 125 7.46 -16.59 11.44
C PRO A 125 7.46 -16.07 12.88
N GLU A 126 8.47 -15.29 13.28
CA GLU A 126 8.57 -14.77 14.65
C GLU A 126 7.48 -13.74 14.99
N MET A 127 6.79 -13.21 13.99
CA MET A 127 5.66 -12.31 14.14
C MET A 127 4.31 -12.98 13.88
N GLY A 128 4.25 -14.32 13.73
CA GLY A 128 3.01 -15.03 13.40
C GLY A 128 2.77 -15.23 11.90
N GLY A 129 3.78 -14.89 11.08
CA GLY A 129 3.81 -15.15 9.65
C GLY A 129 4.23 -16.57 9.29
N SER A 130 4.80 -16.76 8.10
CA SER A 130 5.37 -18.04 7.68
C SER A 130 6.61 -17.88 6.84
N GLN A 131 7.51 -18.88 6.85
CA GLN A 131 8.70 -18.85 6.00
C GLN A 131 8.33 -18.81 4.52
N HIS A 132 7.22 -19.45 4.15
CA HIS A 132 6.68 -19.41 2.79
C HIS A 132 6.41 -17.98 2.29
N LEU A 133 5.82 -17.13 3.13
CA LEU A 133 5.57 -15.72 2.79
C LEU A 133 6.89 -14.94 2.66
N VAL A 134 7.83 -15.16 3.57
CA VAL A 134 9.18 -14.57 3.50
C VAL A 134 9.87 -14.96 2.18
N ASP A 135 9.79 -16.22 1.79
CA ASP A 135 10.37 -16.72 0.54
C ASP A 135 9.72 -16.10 -0.69
N LYS A 136 8.38 -15.93 -0.70
CA LYS A 136 7.67 -15.23 -1.79
C LYS A 136 8.12 -13.77 -1.92
N VAL A 137 8.22 -13.06 -0.80
CA VAL A 137 8.61 -11.63 -0.77
C VAL A 137 10.06 -11.45 -1.22
N THR A 138 10.97 -12.26 -0.70
CA THR A 138 12.41 -12.20 -1.04
C THR A 138 12.69 -12.66 -2.47
N LYS A 139 12.07 -13.74 -2.95
CA LYS A 139 12.22 -14.23 -4.32
C LYS A 139 11.85 -13.19 -5.37
N ASN A 140 10.82 -12.39 -5.10
CA ASN A 140 10.37 -11.31 -5.98
C ASN A 140 11.05 -9.96 -5.67
N ASN A 141 11.92 -9.91 -4.67
CA ASN A 141 12.61 -8.71 -4.21
C ASN A 141 11.67 -7.52 -3.95
N ILE A 142 10.51 -7.79 -3.32
CA ILE A 142 9.44 -6.79 -3.11
C ILE A 142 9.81 -5.90 -1.92
N PRO A 143 10.05 -4.59 -2.10
CA PRO A 143 10.37 -3.68 -1.00
C PRO A 143 9.23 -3.56 0.02
N LEU A 144 9.61 -3.38 1.30
CA LEU A 144 8.67 -3.18 2.40
C LEU A 144 8.65 -1.72 2.88
N GLU A 145 7.47 -1.14 3.00
CA GLU A 145 7.21 0.18 3.59
C GLU A 145 6.91 0.01 5.10
N LEU A 146 7.90 0.31 5.95
CA LEU A 146 7.89 -0.01 7.38
C LEU A 146 7.55 1.21 8.24
N CYS A 147 6.50 1.09 9.07
CA CYS A 147 5.87 2.23 9.73
C CYS A 147 5.98 2.13 11.27
N LEU A 148 7.18 2.39 11.81
CA LEU A 148 7.50 2.11 13.23
C LEU A 148 6.54 2.75 14.23
N THR A 149 6.24 4.04 14.09
CA THR A 149 5.35 4.78 15.01
C THR A 149 3.93 4.25 14.93
N SER A 150 3.41 4.03 13.71
CA SER A 150 2.11 3.41 13.47
C SER A 150 2.04 2.03 14.11
N ASN A 151 3.03 1.16 13.88
CA ASN A 151 2.98 -0.20 14.40
C ASN A 151 2.99 -0.25 15.94
N VAL A 152 3.73 0.65 16.61
CA VAL A 152 3.73 0.74 18.07
C VAL A 152 2.44 1.36 18.62
N LYS A 153 1.94 2.44 18.01
CA LYS A 153 0.72 3.13 18.46
C LYS A 153 -0.55 2.33 18.17
N GLY A 154 -0.59 1.67 17.01
CA GLY A 154 -1.63 0.72 16.59
C GLY A 154 -1.51 -0.66 17.24
N GLN A 155 -0.56 -0.85 18.15
CA GLN A 155 -0.39 -2.06 18.97
C GLN A 155 -0.15 -3.36 18.19
N THR A 156 0.25 -3.25 16.91
CA THR A 156 0.70 -4.40 16.12
C THR A 156 2.10 -4.85 16.54
N ILE A 157 2.90 -3.93 17.10
CA ILE A 157 4.20 -4.19 17.74
C ILE A 157 4.21 -3.57 19.15
N PRO A 158 4.69 -4.26 20.21
CA PRO A 158 4.64 -3.72 21.57
C PRO A 158 5.64 -2.57 21.82
N CYS A 159 6.79 -2.57 21.16
CA CYS A 159 7.80 -1.51 21.26
C CYS A 159 8.82 -1.57 20.11
N TYR A 160 9.55 -0.48 19.88
CA TYR A 160 10.51 -0.38 18.77
C TYR A 160 11.58 -1.48 18.75
N SER A 161 12.04 -1.95 19.92
CA SER A 161 13.04 -3.02 20.00
C SER A 161 12.55 -4.39 19.49
N LYS A 162 11.23 -4.55 19.40
CA LYS A 162 10.54 -5.75 18.88
C LYS A 162 10.03 -5.55 17.45
N HIS A 163 10.37 -4.44 16.79
CA HIS A 163 9.91 -4.18 15.44
C HIS A 163 10.55 -5.15 14.44
N HIS A 164 9.73 -5.70 13.54
CA HIS A 164 10.14 -6.59 12.45
C HIS A 164 11.11 -5.93 11.44
N PHE A 165 11.36 -4.62 11.56
CA PHE A 165 12.37 -3.90 10.76
C PHE A 165 13.74 -4.56 10.88
N ARG A 166 14.12 -4.96 12.10
CA ARG A 166 15.42 -5.58 12.36
C ARG A 166 15.62 -6.84 11.53
N HIS A 167 14.59 -7.68 11.43
CA HIS A 167 14.64 -8.93 10.67
C HIS A 167 14.99 -8.66 9.20
N TRP A 168 14.19 -7.82 8.54
CA TRP A 168 14.36 -7.50 7.12
C TRP A 168 15.66 -6.74 6.82
N TYR A 169 16.03 -5.79 7.69
CA TYR A 169 17.26 -5.03 7.55
C TYR A 169 18.50 -5.91 7.69
N GLN A 170 18.53 -6.84 8.65
CA GLN A 170 19.65 -7.77 8.85
C GLN A 170 19.81 -8.76 7.70
N MET A 171 18.71 -9.11 7.03
CA MET A 171 18.74 -9.93 5.82
C MET A 171 19.23 -9.18 4.57
N GLY A 172 19.38 -7.85 4.64
CA GLY A 172 19.69 -7.02 3.49
C GLY A 172 18.53 -6.88 2.49
N HIS A 173 17.29 -7.15 2.93
CA HIS A 173 16.10 -7.00 2.09
C HIS A 173 15.74 -5.51 1.94
N PRO A 174 15.26 -5.04 0.77
CA PRO A 174 14.86 -3.65 0.58
C PRO A 174 13.73 -3.23 1.53
N VAL A 175 14.02 -2.21 2.35
CA VAL A 175 13.08 -1.60 3.29
C VAL A 175 13.13 -0.08 3.20
N VAL A 176 11.99 0.55 3.44
CA VAL A 176 11.83 2.01 3.51
C VAL A 176 11.14 2.34 4.84
N LEU A 177 11.56 3.42 5.52
CA LEU A 177 10.88 3.89 6.72
C LEU A 177 9.82 4.93 6.34
N CYS A 178 8.59 4.71 6.79
CA CYS A 178 7.42 5.52 6.48
C CYS A 178 6.74 6.05 7.76
N THR A 179 6.04 7.18 7.65
CA THR A 179 5.28 7.75 8.78
C THR A 179 3.89 7.16 8.92
N ASP A 180 3.37 6.53 7.86
CA ASP A 180 1.96 6.16 7.74
C ASP A 180 1.07 7.41 7.94
N ASP A 181 0.09 7.37 8.82
CA ASP A 181 -0.76 8.51 9.17
C ASP A 181 -0.10 9.52 10.12
N LYS A 182 0.73 10.42 9.56
CA LYS A 182 1.42 11.47 10.35
C LYS A 182 0.48 12.32 11.24
N GLY A 183 -0.76 12.56 10.81
CA GLY A 183 -1.73 13.34 11.59
C GLY A 183 -2.34 12.59 12.79
N VAL A 184 -2.19 11.25 12.84
CA VAL A 184 -2.78 10.38 13.87
C VAL A 184 -1.68 9.86 14.82
N PHE A 185 -0.53 9.47 14.28
CA PHE A 185 0.56 8.83 15.03
C PHE A 185 1.69 9.77 15.45
N CYS A 186 1.45 11.09 15.39
CA CYS A 186 2.38 12.12 15.86
C CYS A 186 2.66 12.07 17.36
#